data_AF-A0A5S9M7A0-F1
#
_entry.id   AF-A0A5S9M7A0-F1
#
_cell.length_a   1.000
_cell.length_b   1.000
_cell.length_c   1.000
_cell.angle_alpha   90.00
_cell.angle_beta   90.00
_cell.angle_gamma   90.00
#
_symmetry.space_group_name_H-M   'P 1'
#
loop_
_entity.id
_entity.type
_entity.pdbx_description
1 polymer ?
#
loop_
_entity_poly.entity_id
_entity_poly.type
_entity_poly.pdbx_seq_one_letter_code
_entity_poly.pdbx_strand_id
1 'polypeptide(L)'
;MFARKDVVDEVYDSRLEISVDDAANINPNYMVGDVVEIEVTPKDFGRIAAQTAKQVVTQRVRRRERGVIYTEFIDREEDIMTGIVQRIDSKFIYVSLGKIEALLPVNEQMPNEEYKPHDRIKVFIKKVKKQQKDHKFMCLEHIQVFKRLFEIEVPEIYDGTVELKSVAREAGDRSKISVRTDDPDVDPVGSCVGPKGQRVQAIVNELKKAKKIDIVHWSNDPVEFVANALSPSKVLDVIVNEEDKATTVIVPDYQLSLAIGKKRSKCPPCSEADQLENRY
;
A
#
# COMPACT_ATOMS: atom_id res chain seq x y z
N MET A 1 37.84 -18.61 -24.73
CA MET A 1 37.80 -17.12 -24.69
C MET A 1 38.91 -16.67 -25.60
N PHE A 2 38.71 -15.62 -26.38
CA PHE A 2 39.73 -15.11 -27.30
C PHE A 2 40.36 -13.85 -26.71
N ALA A 3 41.68 -13.83 -26.61
CA ALA A 3 42.45 -12.62 -26.35
C ALA A 3 42.68 -11.94 -27.70
N ARG A 4 42.26 -10.68 -27.81
CA ARG A 4 42.51 -9.87 -29.00
C ARG A 4 43.90 -9.27 -28.88
N LYS A 5 44.70 -9.46 -29.92
CA LYS A 5 46.00 -8.83 -30.06
C LYS A 5 46.09 -8.09 -31.38
N ASP A 6 46.65 -6.90 -31.34
CA ASP A 6 46.87 -6.07 -32.53
C ASP A 6 48.19 -6.50 -33.21
N VAL A 7 48.15 -6.62 -34.53
CA VAL A 7 49.33 -7.00 -35.33
C VAL A 7 50.18 -5.77 -35.59
N VAL A 8 51.42 -5.79 -35.11
CA VAL A 8 52.38 -4.68 -35.21
C VAL A 8 53.72 -5.19 -35.73
N ASP A 9 54.50 -4.32 -36.37
CA ASP A 9 55.86 -4.65 -36.83
C ASP A 9 56.82 -4.84 -35.65
N GLU A 10 56.74 -3.96 -34.65
CA GLU A 10 57.55 -4.04 -33.43
C GLU A 10 56.64 -4.19 -32.21
N VAL A 11 56.84 -5.25 -31.44
CA VAL A 11 56.05 -5.56 -30.25
C VAL A 11 56.60 -4.80 -29.03
N TYR A 12 55.81 -3.88 -28.50
CA TYR A 12 56.11 -3.13 -27.27
C TYR A 12 55.37 -3.71 -26.05
N ASP A 13 54.14 -4.21 -26.22
CA ASP A 13 53.39 -4.93 -25.18
C ASP A 13 52.93 -6.31 -25.64
N SER A 14 53.71 -7.34 -25.30
CA SER A 14 53.42 -8.75 -25.60
C SER A 14 52.05 -9.27 -25.14
N ARG A 15 51.32 -8.56 -24.27
CA ARG A 15 49.96 -8.95 -23.85
C ARG A 15 48.89 -8.49 -24.83
N LEU A 16 49.08 -7.33 -25.45
CA LEU A 16 48.12 -6.68 -26.34
C LEU A 16 48.54 -6.75 -27.81
N GLU A 17 49.81 -7.06 -28.09
CA GLU A 17 50.40 -7.01 -29.42
C GLU A 17 51.02 -8.35 -29.83
N ILE A 18 51.04 -8.61 -31.14
CA ILE A 18 51.68 -9.76 -31.78
C ILE A 18 52.45 -9.29 -33.01
N SER A 19 53.61 -9.89 -33.28
CA SER A 19 54.40 -9.56 -34.47
C SER A 19 53.68 -10.04 -35.74
N VAL A 20 53.95 -9.41 -36.88
CA VAL A 20 53.43 -9.83 -38.19
C VAL A 20 53.83 -11.28 -38.50
N ASP A 21 55.07 -11.64 -38.18
CA ASP A 21 55.60 -12.98 -38.40
C ASP A 21 54.86 -14.03 -37.55
N ASP A 22 54.60 -13.73 -36.28
CA ASP A 22 53.85 -14.62 -35.39
C ASP A 22 52.36 -14.69 -35.75
N ALA A 23 51.78 -13.60 -36.25
CA ALA A 23 50.42 -13.58 -36.76
C ALA A 23 50.29 -14.40 -38.06
N ALA A 24 51.26 -14.29 -38.96
CA ALA A 24 51.31 -15.04 -40.22
C ALA A 24 51.40 -16.57 -39.98
N ASN A 25 52.03 -17.00 -38.88
CA ASN A 25 52.05 -18.41 -38.46
C ASN A 25 50.67 -18.96 -38.08
N ILE A 26 49.74 -18.11 -37.66
CA ILE A 26 48.36 -18.49 -37.33
C ILE A 26 47.49 -18.48 -38.60
N ASN A 27 47.60 -17.42 -39.41
CA ASN A 27 46.99 -17.35 -40.73
C ASN A 27 47.82 -16.40 -41.61
N PRO A 28 48.30 -16.85 -42.79
CA PRO A 28 49.17 -16.04 -43.65
C PRO A 28 48.50 -14.79 -44.25
N ASN A 29 47.20 -14.59 -44.05
CA ASN A 29 46.48 -13.42 -44.54
C ASN A 29 46.48 -12.21 -43.56
N TYR A 30 47.04 -12.34 -42.35
CA TYR A 30 47.09 -11.22 -41.40
C TYR A 30 48.14 -10.19 -41.80
N MET A 31 47.76 -8.91 -41.80
CA MET A 31 48.63 -7.77 -42.10
C MET A 31 48.80 -6.86 -40.88
N VAL A 32 49.81 -5.99 -40.92
CA VAL A 32 50.00 -4.93 -39.90
C VAL A 32 48.72 -4.10 -39.77
N GLY A 33 48.22 -3.95 -38.55
CA GLY A 33 46.97 -3.24 -38.25
C GLY A 33 45.73 -4.15 -38.13
N ASP A 34 45.84 -5.45 -38.41
CA ASP A 34 44.76 -6.42 -38.15
C ASP A 34 44.71 -6.84 -36.67
N VAL A 35 43.56 -7.42 -36.27
CA VAL A 35 43.36 -7.95 -34.91
C VAL A 35 43.29 -9.47 -34.95
N VAL A 36 44.21 -10.13 -34.27
CA VAL A 36 44.25 -11.59 -34.13
C VAL A 36 43.54 -12.01 -32.86
N GLU A 37 42.64 -12.99 -32.98
CA GLU A 37 41.95 -13.62 -31.86
C GLU A 37 42.68 -14.91 -31.44
N ILE A 38 43.41 -14.87 -30.33
CA ILE A 38 44.15 -16.02 -29.81
C ILE A 38 43.30 -16.71 -28.76
N GLU A 39 43.10 -18.01 -28.89
CA GLU A 39 42.34 -18.78 -27.90
C GLU A 39 43.14 -18.94 -26.61
N VAL A 40 42.63 -18.36 -25.50
CA VAL A 40 43.25 -18.44 -24.18
C VAL A 40 42.27 -19.07 -23.19
N THR A 41 42.70 -20.16 -22.57
CA THR A 41 41.98 -20.82 -21.46
C THR A 41 42.82 -20.73 -20.18
N PRO A 42 42.50 -19.79 -19.26
CA PRO A 42 43.15 -19.73 -17.96
C PRO A 42 43.00 -21.04 -17.17
N LYS A 43 43.99 -21.39 -16.33
CA LYS A 43 44.01 -22.66 -15.57
C LYS A 43 42.78 -22.84 -14.64
N ASP A 44 42.24 -21.76 -14.09
CA ASP A 44 41.05 -21.78 -13.21
C ASP A 44 39.72 -21.44 -13.93
N PHE A 45 39.75 -21.34 -15.27
CA PHE A 45 38.61 -20.86 -16.04
C PHE A 45 37.35 -21.71 -15.83
N GLY A 46 37.47 -23.04 -15.74
CA GLY A 46 36.33 -23.93 -15.52
C GLY A 46 35.58 -23.63 -14.21
N ARG A 47 36.31 -23.34 -13.13
CA ARG A 47 35.72 -23.01 -11.81
C ARG A 47 35.05 -21.64 -11.82
N ILE A 48 35.72 -20.63 -12.38
CA ILE A 48 35.19 -19.26 -12.45
C ILE A 48 33.98 -19.20 -13.39
N ALA A 49 34.08 -19.79 -14.58
CA ALA A 49 32.99 -19.84 -15.56
C ALA A 49 31.77 -20.61 -15.02
N ALA A 50 31.97 -21.73 -14.31
CA ALA A 50 30.88 -22.45 -13.66
C ALA A 50 30.19 -21.61 -12.56
N GLN A 51 30.95 -20.87 -11.75
CA GLN A 51 30.41 -19.97 -10.74
C GLN A 51 29.64 -18.80 -11.37
N THR A 52 30.19 -18.17 -12.41
CA THR A 52 29.52 -17.09 -13.15
C THR A 52 28.26 -17.60 -13.86
N ALA A 53 28.31 -18.76 -14.50
CA ALA A 53 27.15 -19.39 -15.12
C ALA A 53 26.06 -19.67 -14.08
N LYS A 54 26.42 -20.24 -12.93
CA LYS A 54 25.48 -20.44 -11.81
C LYS A 54 24.85 -19.11 -11.37
N GLN A 55 25.64 -18.04 -11.24
CA GLN A 55 25.15 -16.72 -10.85
C GLN A 55 24.19 -16.14 -11.91
N VAL A 56 24.54 -16.22 -13.20
CA VAL A 56 23.70 -15.71 -14.31
C VAL A 56 22.39 -16.49 -14.40
N VAL A 57 22.44 -17.83 -14.29
CA VAL A 57 21.24 -18.68 -14.29
C VAL A 57 20.36 -18.34 -13.08
N THR A 58 20.93 -18.28 -11.88
CA THR A 58 20.18 -17.93 -10.65
C THR A 58 19.56 -16.54 -10.76
N GLN A 59 20.28 -15.55 -11.32
CA GLN A 59 19.75 -14.21 -11.54
C GLN A 59 18.61 -14.19 -12.57
N ARG A 60 18.72 -14.96 -13.67
CA ARG A 60 17.67 -15.07 -14.69
C ARG A 60 16.40 -15.73 -14.12
N VAL A 61 16.55 -16.81 -13.35
CA VAL A 61 15.42 -17.47 -12.66
C VAL A 61 14.73 -16.48 -11.73
N ARG A 62 15.48 -15.82 -10.83
CA ARG A 62 14.92 -14.81 -9.90
C ARG A 62 14.27 -13.64 -10.62
N ARG A 63 14.79 -13.19 -11.78
CA ARG A 63 14.15 -12.13 -12.58
C ARG A 63 12.81 -12.58 -13.15
N ARG A 64 12.71 -13.83 -13.62
CA ARG A 64 11.47 -14.38 -14.17
C ARG A 64 10.41 -14.56 -13.08
N GLU A 65 10.78 -15.17 -11.95
CA GLU A 65 9.89 -15.31 -10.78
C GLU A 65 9.32 -13.96 -10.34
N ARG A 66 10.19 -12.95 -10.24
CA ARG A 66 9.82 -11.58 -9.91
C ARG A 66 8.82 -10.96 -10.91
N GLY A 67 8.99 -11.23 -12.20
CA GLY A 67 8.06 -10.75 -13.23
C GLY A 67 6.67 -11.34 -13.06
N VAL A 68 6.57 -12.64 -12.77
CA VAL A 68 5.30 -13.33 -12.52
C VAL A 68 4.61 -12.77 -11.28
N ILE A 69 5.36 -12.58 -10.19
CA ILE A 69 4.84 -12.01 -8.94
C ILE A 69 4.28 -10.60 -9.17
N TYR A 70 4.98 -9.74 -9.92
CA TYR A 70 4.45 -8.39 -10.20
C TYR A 70 3.09 -8.43 -10.90
N THR A 71 2.95 -9.29 -11.91
CA THR A 71 1.69 -9.45 -12.65
C THR A 71 0.57 -10.03 -11.76
N GLU A 72 0.89 -10.92 -10.82
CA GLU A 72 -0.10 -11.51 -9.89
C GLU A 72 -0.66 -10.47 -8.90
N PHE A 73 0.14 -9.46 -8.52
CA PHE A 73 -0.23 -8.50 -7.48
C PHE A 73 -0.64 -7.12 -7.99
N ILE A 74 -0.41 -6.79 -9.27
CA ILE A 74 -0.91 -5.52 -9.84
C ILE A 74 -2.43 -5.47 -9.84
N ASP A 75 -3.09 -6.61 -10.06
CA ASP A 75 -4.55 -6.74 -10.01
C ASP A 75 -5.10 -6.64 -8.59
N ARG A 76 -4.23 -6.72 -7.57
CA ARG A 76 -4.57 -6.56 -6.14
C ARG A 76 -4.22 -5.17 -5.61
N GLU A 77 -3.96 -4.20 -6.49
CA GLU A 77 -3.85 -2.81 -6.09
C GLU A 77 -5.17 -2.35 -5.48
N GLU A 78 -5.10 -1.57 -4.40
CA GLU A 78 -6.25 -1.11 -3.62
C GLU A 78 -7.06 -2.20 -2.90
N ASP A 79 -6.45 -3.35 -2.63
CA ASP A 79 -7.06 -4.44 -1.84
C ASP A 79 -6.42 -4.58 -0.45
N ILE A 80 -7.13 -5.23 0.48
CA ILE A 80 -6.61 -5.64 1.78
C ILE A 80 -5.98 -7.02 1.68
N MET A 81 -4.80 -7.17 2.26
CA MET A 81 -4.19 -8.48 2.48
C MET A 81 -3.73 -8.66 3.91
N THR A 82 -3.82 -9.90 4.38
CA THR A 82 -3.26 -10.29 5.68
C THR A 82 -1.78 -10.62 5.50
N GLY A 83 -0.94 -9.98 6.31
CA GLY A 83 0.49 -10.18 6.34
C GLY A 83 1.04 -10.49 7.72
N ILE A 84 2.28 -10.94 7.76
CA ILE A 84 3.03 -11.23 8.98
C ILE A 84 4.20 -10.27 9.09
N VAL A 85 4.31 -9.55 10.20
CA VAL A 85 5.46 -8.69 10.47
C VAL A 85 6.72 -9.55 10.57
N GLN A 86 7.71 -9.32 9.71
CA GLN A 86 8.98 -10.06 9.75
C GLN A 86 10.04 -9.31 10.56
N ARG A 87 10.20 -8.02 10.28
CA ARG A 87 11.20 -7.17 10.95
C ARG A 87 10.70 -5.73 11.02
N ILE A 88 11.26 -4.99 11.96
CA ILE A 88 10.91 -3.61 12.25
C ILE A 88 12.21 -2.80 12.24
N ASP A 89 12.28 -1.83 11.33
CA ASP A 89 13.33 -0.82 11.30
C ASP A 89 12.80 0.52 11.86
N SER A 90 13.68 1.51 12.05
CA SER A 90 13.29 2.85 12.52
C SER A 90 12.40 3.64 11.56
N LYS A 91 12.35 3.26 10.28
CA LYS A 91 11.56 3.95 9.24
C LYS A 91 10.43 3.13 8.64
N PHE A 92 10.56 1.80 8.66
CA PHE A 92 9.65 0.88 7.97
C PHE A 92 9.45 -0.39 8.79
N ILE A 93 8.23 -0.91 8.76
CA ILE A 93 7.92 -2.28 9.15
C ILE A 93 7.85 -3.12 7.88
N TYR A 94 8.51 -4.27 7.90
CA TYR A 94 8.50 -5.21 6.78
C TYR A 94 7.47 -6.29 7.08
N VAL A 95 6.51 -6.40 6.18
CA VAL A 95 5.36 -7.28 6.32
C VAL A 95 5.41 -8.29 5.18
N SER A 96 5.47 -9.58 5.51
CA SER A 96 5.41 -10.64 4.53
C SER A 96 3.97 -10.95 4.17
N LEU A 97 3.64 -10.88 2.88
CA LEU A 97 2.35 -11.32 2.33
C LEU A 97 2.49 -12.70 1.66
N GLY A 98 3.35 -13.55 2.23
CA GLY A 98 3.69 -14.87 1.68
C GLY A 98 4.86 -14.78 0.71
N LYS A 99 4.60 -14.55 -0.58
CA LYS A 99 5.63 -14.54 -1.64
C LYS A 99 6.40 -13.22 -1.75
N ILE A 100 5.90 -12.15 -1.11
CA ILE A 100 6.39 -10.78 -1.25
C ILE A 100 6.59 -10.09 0.10
N GLU A 101 7.41 -9.05 0.09
CA GLU A 101 7.61 -8.13 1.21
C GLU A 101 6.92 -6.79 0.92
N ALA A 102 6.02 -6.40 1.81
CA ALA A 102 5.43 -5.09 1.87
C ALA A 102 6.16 -4.22 2.90
N LEU A 103 6.16 -2.91 2.63
CA LEU A 103 6.73 -1.89 3.50
C LEU A 103 5.60 -1.03 4.04
N LEU A 104 5.50 -1.00 5.36
CA LEU A 104 4.60 -0.12 6.11
C LEU A 104 5.44 1.00 6.75
N PRO A 105 5.38 2.23 6.23
CA PRO A 105 6.15 3.34 6.77
C PRO A 105 5.56 3.87 8.09
N VAL A 106 6.42 4.39 8.96
CA VAL A 106 6.04 4.80 10.34
C VAL A 106 4.97 5.89 10.38
N ASN A 107 4.91 6.75 9.38
CA ASN A 107 3.88 7.79 9.27
C ASN A 107 2.49 7.25 8.90
N GLU A 108 2.41 6.04 8.35
CA GLU A 108 1.15 5.39 7.96
C GLU A 108 0.66 4.38 9.01
N GLN A 109 1.45 4.17 10.09
CA GLN A 109 1.11 3.33 11.23
C GLN A 109 0.07 4.00 12.13
N MET A 110 -0.68 3.19 12.87
CA MET A 110 -1.51 3.71 13.95
C MET A 110 -0.62 4.28 15.08
N PRO A 111 -0.78 5.55 15.49
CA PRO A 111 0.06 6.18 16.52
C PRO A 111 0.10 5.47 17.87
N ASN A 112 -0.93 4.67 18.18
CA ASN A 112 -1.10 3.97 19.44
C ASN A 112 -0.94 2.45 19.30
N GLU A 113 -0.45 1.95 18.16
CA GLU A 113 -0.24 0.52 17.91
C GLU A 113 1.24 0.17 18.01
N GLU A 114 1.51 -0.92 18.73
CA GLU A 114 2.86 -1.47 18.82
C GLU A 114 2.85 -2.77 18.04
N TYR A 115 3.68 -2.81 17.00
CA TYR A 115 3.87 -4.00 16.19
C TYR A 115 5.03 -4.80 16.75
N LYS A 116 4.87 -6.11 16.82
CA LYS A 116 5.94 -7.04 17.17
C LYS A 116 6.26 -7.93 15.97
N PRO A 117 7.52 -8.40 15.85
CA PRO A 117 7.83 -9.47 14.92
C PRO A 117 6.87 -10.65 15.12
N HIS A 118 6.42 -11.24 14.02
CA HIS A 118 5.43 -12.32 13.92
C HIS A 118 3.96 -11.92 14.14
N ASP A 119 3.65 -10.65 14.38
CA ASP A 119 2.26 -10.21 14.42
C ASP A 119 1.58 -10.36 13.07
N ARG A 120 0.33 -10.84 13.10
CA ARG A 120 -0.56 -10.83 11.94
C ARG A 120 -1.26 -9.49 11.88
N ILE A 121 -1.14 -8.80 10.75
CA ILE A 121 -1.76 -7.51 10.49
C ILE A 121 -2.42 -7.50 9.11
N LYS A 122 -3.53 -6.78 9.00
CA LYS A 122 -4.14 -6.49 7.70
C LYS A 122 -3.59 -5.19 7.16
N VAL A 123 -3.13 -5.22 5.92
CA VAL A 123 -2.52 -4.09 5.24
C VAL A 123 -3.25 -3.80 3.95
N PHE A 124 -3.44 -2.52 3.63
CA PHE A 124 -4.01 -2.10 2.36
C PHE A 124 -2.89 -1.83 1.35
N ILE A 125 -2.96 -2.44 0.17
CA ILE A 125 -1.95 -2.27 -0.89
C ILE A 125 -2.25 -0.96 -1.63
N LYS A 126 -1.52 0.11 -1.32
CA LYS A 126 -1.73 1.41 -1.97
C LYS A 126 -1.19 1.43 -3.40
N LYS A 127 0.02 0.91 -3.56
CA LYS A 127 0.72 0.97 -4.84
C LYS A 127 1.75 -0.15 -4.96
N VAL A 128 1.78 -0.77 -6.13
CA VAL A 128 2.77 -1.78 -6.48
C VAL A 128 3.94 -1.15 -7.23
N LYS A 129 5.14 -1.15 -6.62
CA LYS A 129 6.35 -0.63 -7.27
C LYS A 129 7.27 -1.75 -7.75
N LYS A 130 7.60 -1.69 -9.04
CA LYS A 130 8.63 -2.53 -9.67
C LYS A 130 10.01 -1.90 -9.45
N GLN A 131 10.77 -2.38 -8.46
CA GLN A 131 12.16 -1.96 -8.23
C GLN A 131 13.15 -3.02 -8.77
N GLN A 132 14.37 -2.60 -9.11
CA GLN A 132 15.39 -3.47 -9.71
C GLN A 132 15.92 -4.58 -8.77
N LYS A 133 15.82 -4.39 -7.44
CA LYS A 133 16.24 -5.38 -6.44
C LYS A 133 15.06 -6.24 -5.97
N ASP A 134 14.03 -5.62 -5.39
CA ASP A 134 12.84 -6.29 -4.84
C ASP A 134 11.54 -5.57 -5.23
N HIS A 135 10.45 -6.31 -5.38
CA HIS A 135 9.12 -5.72 -5.53
C HIS A 135 8.68 -5.27 -4.14
N LYS A 136 8.60 -3.95 -3.96
CA LYS A 136 8.21 -3.36 -2.69
C LYS A 136 6.81 -2.81 -2.85
N PHE A 137 5.93 -3.29 -1.99
CA PHE A 137 4.55 -2.84 -1.90
C PHE A 137 4.50 -1.78 -0.81
N MET A 138 3.84 -0.66 -1.09
CA MET A 138 3.61 0.35 -0.07
C MET A 138 2.24 0.12 0.52
N CYS A 139 2.21 -0.12 1.83
CA CYS A 139 1.00 -0.46 2.54
C CYS A 139 0.57 0.66 3.47
N LEU A 140 -0.72 0.97 3.45
CA LEU A 140 -1.39 1.91 4.34
C LEU A 140 -2.21 1.17 5.39
N GLU A 141 -2.39 1.75 6.57
CA GLU A 141 -3.29 1.20 7.59
C GLU A 141 -4.55 2.04 7.88
N HIS A 142 -4.61 3.32 7.50
CA HIS A 142 -5.52 4.23 8.20
C HIS A 142 -6.99 4.24 7.75
N ILE A 143 -7.30 4.75 6.54
CA ILE A 143 -8.69 4.97 6.11
C ILE A 143 -9.14 3.90 5.12
N GLN A 144 -8.28 3.54 4.17
CA GLN A 144 -8.67 2.59 3.12
C GLN A 144 -8.84 1.16 3.66
N VAL A 145 -8.04 0.76 4.64
CA VAL A 145 -8.27 -0.50 5.38
C VAL A 145 -9.66 -0.49 6.02
N PHE A 146 -10.07 0.63 6.61
CA PHE A 146 -11.39 0.70 7.23
C PHE A 146 -12.51 0.51 6.21
N LYS A 147 -12.45 1.20 5.06
CA LYS A 147 -13.47 1.07 4.00
C LYS A 147 -13.55 -0.35 3.47
N ARG A 148 -12.42 -0.93 3.10
CA ARG A 148 -12.35 -2.30 2.59
C ARG A 148 -12.77 -3.34 3.64
N LEU A 149 -12.52 -3.12 4.93
CA LEU A 149 -13.05 -4.01 5.98
C LEU A 149 -14.59 -3.99 6.03
N PHE A 150 -15.21 -2.82 5.84
CA PHE A 150 -16.66 -2.71 5.74
C PHE A 150 -17.21 -3.42 4.51
N GLU A 151 -16.56 -3.28 3.36
CA GLU A 151 -16.94 -4.02 2.14
C GLU A 151 -16.86 -5.55 2.32
N ILE A 152 -15.86 -6.05 3.05
CA ILE A 152 -15.72 -7.50 3.31
C ILE A 152 -16.81 -8.00 4.28
N GLU A 153 -17.16 -7.21 5.30
CA GLU A 153 -18.07 -7.63 6.37
C GLU A 153 -19.55 -7.40 6.03
N VAL A 154 -19.85 -6.40 5.19
CA VAL A 154 -21.21 -5.96 4.85
C VAL A 154 -21.46 -6.18 3.35
N PRO A 155 -22.15 -7.27 2.97
CA PRO A 155 -22.46 -7.57 1.57
C PRO A 155 -23.21 -6.44 0.86
N GLU A 156 -24.08 -5.73 1.57
CA GLU A 156 -24.86 -4.63 1.03
C GLU A 156 -23.98 -3.44 0.59
N ILE A 157 -22.80 -3.26 1.22
CA ILE A 157 -21.81 -2.27 0.78
C ILE A 157 -21.04 -2.78 -0.44
N TYR A 158 -20.72 -4.07 -0.46
CA TYR A 158 -20.01 -4.69 -1.58
C TYR A 158 -20.84 -4.67 -2.88
N ASP A 159 -22.14 -4.96 -2.79
CA ASP A 159 -23.06 -4.95 -3.92
C ASP A 159 -23.49 -3.53 -4.35
N GLY A 160 -23.16 -2.52 -3.54
CA GLY A 160 -23.48 -1.11 -3.80
C GLY A 160 -24.89 -0.69 -3.41
N THR A 161 -25.69 -1.56 -2.80
CA THR A 161 -27.02 -1.23 -2.26
C THR A 161 -26.93 -0.17 -1.16
N VAL A 162 -25.90 -0.29 -0.30
CA VAL A 162 -25.58 0.69 0.74
C VAL A 162 -24.27 1.38 0.38
N GLU A 163 -24.33 2.70 0.22
CA GLU A 163 -23.18 3.52 -0.07
C GLU A 163 -22.56 4.15 1.19
N LEU A 164 -21.23 4.08 1.28
CA LEU A 164 -20.46 4.72 2.33
C LEU A 164 -20.08 6.16 1.93
N LYS A 165 -20.83 7.16 2.40
CA LYS A 165 -20.69 8.56 1.97
C LYS A 165 -19.49 9.28 2.60
N SER A 166 -19.27 9.12 3.90
CA SER A 166 -18.14 9.74 4.59
C SER A 166 -17.56 8.89 5.71
N VAL A 167 -16.26 9.05 5.94
CA VAL A 167 -15.50 8.34 6.99
C VAL A 167 -14.62 9.33 7.72
N ALA A 168 -14.97 9.63 8.96
CA ALA A 168 -14.15 10.42 9.85
C ALA A 168 -13.52 9.50 10.90
N ARG A 169 -12.19 9.38 10.90
CA ARG A 169 -11.47 8.51 11.82
C ARG A 169 -10.41 9.26 12.60
N GLU A 170 -10.51 9.24 13.93
CA GLU A 170 -9.39 9.55 14.81
C GLU A 170 -8.67 8.23 15.13
N ALA A 171 -7.41 8.13 14.69
CA ALA A 171 -6.58 6.93 14.79
C ALA A 171 -6.60 6.35 16.22
N GLY A 172 -7.16 5.14 16.39
CA GLY A 172 -7.11 4.39 17.65
C GLY A 172 -8.03 4.89 18.77
N ASP A 173 -8.99 5.78 18.50
CA ASP A 173 -10.00 6.16 19.50
C ASP A 173 -11.42 5.93 18.98
N ARG A 174 -11.88 6.77 18.05
CA ARG A 174 -13.27 6.76 17.55
C ARG A 174 -13.31 6.94 16.04
N SER A 175 -14.15 6.15 15.39
CA SER A 175 -14.45 6.30 13.96
C SER A 175 -15.94 6.56 13.80
N LYS A 176 -16.30 7.50 12.94
CA LYS A 176 -17.68 7.78 12.57
C LYS A 176 -17.81 7.62 11.07
N ILE A 177 -18.84 6.90 10.65
CA ILE A 177 -19.18 6.72 9.24
C ILE A 177 -20.60 7.12 8.97
N SER A 178 -20.81 7.65 7.77
CA SER A 178 -22.13 7.95 7.26
C SER A 178 -22.46 7.03 6.09
N VAL A 179 -23.66 6.48 6.12
CA VAL A 179 -24.14 5.49 5.15
C VAL A 179 -25.50 5.93 4.60
N ARG A 180 -25.72 5.64 3.32
CA ARG A 180 -26.98 5.90 2.62
C ARG A 180 -27.36 4.69 1.79
N THR A 181 -28.64 4.51 1.56
CA THR A 181 -29.19 3.61 0.54
C THR A 181 -30.19 4.41 -0.29
N ASP A 182 -30.36 4.04 -1.56
CA ASP A 182 -31.46 4.53 -2.38
C ASP A 182 -32.64 3.54 -2.40
N ASP A 183 -32.44 2.32 -1.90
CA ASP A 183 -33.48 1.31 -1.74
C ASP A 183 -34.29 1.56 -0.44
N PRO A 184 -35.61 1.83 -0.53
CA PRO A 184 -36.45 2.10 0.63
C PRO A 184 -36.71 0.87 1.51
N ASP A 185 -36.51 -0.35 0.98
CA ASP A 185 -36.72 -1.59 1.72
C ASP A 185 -35.49 -2.00 2.56
N VAL A 186 -34.38 -1.26 2.44
CA VAL A 186 -33.11 -1.52 3.11
C VAL A 186 -32.86 -0.46 4.19
N ASP A 187 -32.50 -0.89 5.40
CA ASP A 187 -31.98 0.00 6.44
C ASP A 187 -30.44 0.03 6.36
N PRO A 188 -29.82 1.15 5.95
CA PRO A 188 -28.38 1.21 5.75
C PRO A 188 -27.61 1.10 7.07
N VAL A 189 -28.17 1.63 8.18
CA VAL A 189 -27.53 1.54 9.50
C VAL A 189 -27.66 0.11 10.02
N GLY A 190 -28.87 -0.47 9.95
CA GLY A 190 -29.14 -1.85 10.35
C GLY A 190 -28.27 -2.87 9.62
N SER A 191 -28.13 -2.74 8.29
CA SER A 191 -27.26 -3.59 7.48
C SER A 191 -25.80 -3.53 7.91
N CYS A 192 -25.28 -2.33 8.21
CA CYS A 192 -23.89 -2.21 8.64
C CYS A 192 -23.64 -2.74 10.05
N VAL A 193 -24.61 -2.56 10.97
CA VAL A 193 -24.52 -3.03 12.37
C VAL A 193 -24.64 -4.55 12.45
N GLY A 194 -25.55 -5.13 11.67
CA GLY A 194 -25.88 -6.56 11.71
C GLY A 194 -26.59 -6.99 13.00
N PRO A 195 -26.98 -8.27 13.10
CA PRO A 195 -27.71 -8.78 14.24
C PRO A 195 -26.91 -8.59 15.53
N LYS A 196 -27.47 -7.86 16.50
CA LYS A 196 -26.83 -7.53 17.79
C LYS A 196 -25.45 -6.84 17.64
N GLY A 197 -25.21 -6.13 16.55
CA GLY A 197 -23.93 -5.43 16.33
C GLY A 197 -22.76 -6.34 15.95
N GLN A 198 -23.03 -7.57 15.53
CA GLN A 198 -22.00 -8.57 15.24
C GLN A 198 -20.99 -8.09 14.17
N ARG A 199 -21.48 -7.49 13.08
CA ARG A 199 -20.64 -7.05 11.96
C ARG A 199 -19.68 -5.93 12.39
N VAL A 200 -20.22 -4.90 13.03
CA VAL A 200 -19.40 -3.79 13.56
C VAL A 200 -18.39 -4.28 14.60
N GLN A 201 -18.81 -5.21 15.47
CA GLN A 201 -17.90 -5.77 16.48
C GLN A 201 -16.76 -6.57 15.83
N ALA A 202 -17.03 -7.31 14.75
CA ALA A 202 -15.99 -8.01 13.99
C ALA A 202 -14.95 -7.03 13.42
N ILE A 203 -15.40 -5.91 12.83
CA ILE A 203 -14.51 -4.86 12.31
C ILE A 203 -13.72 -4.18 13.44
N VAL A 204 -14.37 -3.88 14.57
CA VAL A 204 -13.72 -3.33 15.77
C VAL A 204 -12.61 -4.26 16.27
N ASN A 205 -12.90 -5.56 16.36
CA ASN A 205 -11.93 -6.56 16.81
C ASN A 205 -10.74 -6.67 15.85
N GLU A 206 -10.99 -6.57 14.54
CA GLU A 206 -9.93 -6.59 13.53
C GLU A 206 -9.02 -5.38 13.63
N LEU A 207 -9.57 -4.21 13.95
CA LEU A 207 -8.81 -2.98 14.14
C LEU A 207 -8.03 -2.93 15.45
N LYS A 208 -8.03 -4.01 16.25
CA LYS A 208 -7.34 -4.29 17.54
C LYS A 208 -7.53 -3.27 18.68
N LYS A 209 -7.78 -2.00 18.38
CA LYS A 209 -7.80 -0.85 19.30
C LYS A 209 -8.82 0.24 18.93
N ALA A 210 -9.59 0.10 17.84
CA ALA A 210 -10.72 1.01 17.61
C ALA A 210 -11.72 0.84 18.76
N LYS A 211 -11.87 1.83 19.64
CA LYS A 211 -12.71 1.64 20.83
C LYS A 211 -14.20 1.69 20.51
N LYS A 212 -14.58 2.54 19.55
CA LYS A 212 -15.98 2.70 19.10
C LYS A 212 -16.06 3.10 17.63
N ILE A 213 -16.97 2.46 16.91
CA ILE A 213 -17.42 2.86 15.57
C ILE A 213 -18.85 3.33 15.72
N ASP A 214 -19.15 4.56 15.30
CA ASP A 214 -20.52 5.06 15.19
C ASP A 214 -20.92 5.08 13.72
N ILE A 215 -22.09 4.52 13.43
CA ILE A 215 -22.68 4.51 12.11
C ILE A 215 -23.90 5.42 12.16
N VAL A 216 -23.97 6.37 11.23
CA VAL A 216 -25.05 7.34 11.17
C VAL A 216 -25.67 7.34 9.77
N HIS A 217 -26.97 7.60 9.70
CA HIS A 217 -27.66 7.79 8.44
C HIS A 217 -27.19 9.10 7.80
N TRP A 218 -26.77 9.04 6.54
CA TRP A 218 -26.45 10.22 5.75
C TRP A 218 -27.74 10.78 5.14
N SER A 219 -27.95 12.10 5.22
CA SER A 219 -29.07 12.79 4.59
C SER A 219 -28.58 13.90 3.67
N ASN A 220 -29.35 14.21 2.63
CA ASN A 220 -29.07 15.38 1.78
C ASN A 220 -29.43 16.68 2.52
N ASP A 221 -30.32 16.62 3.52
CA ASP A 221 -30.63 17.78 4.35
C ASP A 221 -29.49 18.02 5.37
N PRO A 222 -28.76 19.14 5.29
CA PRO A 222 -27.65 19.44 6.20
C PRO A 222 -28.10 19.51 7.66
N VAL A 223 -29.34 19.93 7.93
CA VAL A 223 -29.89 19.99 9.30
C VAL A 223 -29.99 18.58 9.89
N GLU A 224 -30.61 17.67 9.15
CA GLU A 224 -30.76 16.27 9.55
C GLU A 224 -29.40 15.57 9.63
N PHE A 225 -28.53 15.79 8.64
CA PHE A 225 -27.21 15.17 8.61
C PHE A 225 -26.34 15.60 9.79
N VAL A 226 -26.31 16.88 10.13
CA VAL A 226 -25.54 17.39 11.29
C VAL A 226 -26.11 16.84 12.60
N ALA A 227 -27.43 16.78 12.74
CA ALA A 227 -28.06 16.17 13.91
C ALA A 227 -27.67 14.69 14.07
N ASN A 228 -27.72 13.91 12.98
CA ASN A 228 -27.31 12.51 12.95
C ASN A 228 -25.81 12.36 13.25
N ALA A 229 -24.97 13.23 12.68
CA ALA A 229 -23.53 13.22 12.88
C ALA A 229 -23.10 13.48 14.33
N LEU A 230 -23.93 14.11 15.16
CA LEU A 230 -23.65 14.33 16.58
C LEU A 230 -24.12 13.19 17.49
N SER A 231 -24.80 12.17 16.94
CA SER A 231 -25.15 10.96 17.68
C SER A 231 -23.91 10.36 18.37
N PRO A 232 -23.97 10.07 19.69
CA PRO A 232 -25.15 9.85 20.53
C PRO A 232 -25.72 11.07 21.28
N SER A 233 -25.19 12.28 21.04
CA SER A 233 -25.76 13.49 21.68
C SER A 233 -27.10 13.84 21.07
N LYS A 234 -28.07 14.24 21.91
CA LYS A 234 -29.37 14.73 21.45
C LYS A 234 -29.22 16.19 21.03
N VAL A 235 -29.58 16.47 19.79
CA VAL A 235 -29.60 17.82 19.24
C VAL A 235 -30.99 18.39 19.40
N LEU A 236 -31.08 19.64 19.88
CA LEU A 236 -32.34 20.36 20.03
C LEU A 236 -32.68 21.12 18.75
N ASP A 237 -31.69 21.78 18.17
CA ASP A 237 -31.87 22.58 16.96
C ASP A 237 -30.54 22.73 16.20
N VAL A 238 -30.63 22.93 14.89
CA VAL A 238 -29.48 23.14 14.00
C VAL A 238 -29.79 24.31 13.08
N ILE A 239 -28.98 25.36 13.19
CA ILE A 239 -29.07 26.55 12.35
C ILE A 239 -27.90 26.52 11.38
N VAL A 240 -28.20 26.30 10.11
CA VAL A 240 -27.19 26.26 9.02
C VAL A 240 -27.12 27.64 8.39
N ASN A 241 -25.92 28.21 8.31
CA ASN A 241 -25.64 29.41 7.53
C ASN A 241 -24.83 29.01 6.29
N GLU A 242 -25.50 29.02 5.13
CA GLU A 242 -24.93 28.62 3.84
C GLU A 242 -23.88 29.61 3.34
N GLU A 243 -24.00 30.91 3.65
CA GLU A 243 -23.06 31.94 3.20
C GLU A 243 -21.69 31.77 3.86
N ASP A 244 -21.68 31.48 5.17
CA ASP A 244 -20.46 31.33 5.97
C ASP A 244 -19.97 29.87 6.06
N LYS A 245 -20.70 28.90 5.49
CA LYS A 245 -20.46 27.46 5.68
C LYS A 245 -20.29 27.10 7.16
N ALA A 246 -21.18 27.64 7.97
CA ALA A 246 -21.11 27.53 9.43
C ALA A 246 -22.43 27.01 9.97
N THR A 247 -22.35 26.04 10.88
CA THR A 247 -23.53 25.44 11.49
C THR A 247 -23.50 25.66 12.99
N THR A 248 -24.56 26.27 13.52
CA THR A 248 -24.78 26.42 14.95
C THR A 248 -25.68 25.30 15.44
N VAL A 249 -25.18 24.51 16.38
CA VAL A 249 -25.93 23.38 16.94
C VAL A 249 -26.28 23.70 18.38
N ILE A 250 -27.56 23.59 18.71
CA ILE A 250 -28.08 23.76 20.06
C ILE A 250 -28.24 22.36 20.68
N VAL A 251 -27.57 22.14 21.81
CA VAL A 251 -27.64 20.90 22.59
C VAL A 251 -27.96 21.23 24.05
N PRO A 252 -28.54 20.30 24.82
CA PRO A 252 -28.75 20.51 26.24
C PRO A 252 -27.42 20.68 26.98
N ASP A 253 -27.36 21.55 27.99
CA ASP A 253 -26.13 21.86 28.74
C ASP A 253 -25.43 20.62 29.29
N TYR A 254 -26.21 19.65 29.77
CA TYR A 254 -25.68 18.39 30.31
C TYR A 254 -25.04 17.48 29.25
N GLN A 255 -25.30 17.71 27.96
CA GLN A 255 -24.70 16.98 26.83
C GLN A 255 -23.66 17.80 26.06
N LEU A 256 -23.42 19.06 26.42
CA LEU A 256 -22.44 19.92 25.73
C LEU A 256 -21.06 19.24 25.64
N SER A 257 -20.59 18.68 26.75
CA SER A 257 -19.32 17.94 26.81
C SER A 257 -19.32 16.68 25.92
N LEU A 258 -20.47 16.02 25.77
CA LEU A 258 -20.61 14.83 24.93
C LEU A 258 -20.63 15.20 23.44
N ALA A 259 -21.30 16.29 23.08
CA ALA A 259 -21.40 16.80 21.71
C ALA A 259 -20.03 17.30 21.19
N ILE A 260 -19.22 17.92 22.06
CA ILE A 260 -17.89 18.44 21.70
C ILE A 260 -16.83 17.32 21.65
N GLY A 261 -16.89 16.35 22.56
CA GLY A 261 -15.90 15.27 22.65
C GLY A 261 -14.65 15.60 23.48
N LYS A 262 -13.75 14.61 23.66
CA LYS A 262 -12.63 14.62 24.63
C LYS A 262 -11.46 15.54 24.25
N LYS A 263 -11.20 15.72 22.97
CA LYS A 263 -10.32 16.78 22.45
C LYS A 263 -11.23 17.78 21.77
N ARG A 264 -10.82 19.05 21.69
CA ARG A 264 -11.51 20.08 20.88
C ARG A 264 -11.42 19.77 19.37
N SER A 265 -11.67 18.53 18.95
CA SER A 265 -11.81 18.15 17.56
C SER A 265 -13.22 18.56 17.15
N LYS A 266 -13.33 19.63 16.36
CA LYS A 266 -14.53 19.90 15.56
C LYS A 266 -15.00 18.58 14.93
N CYS A 267 -16.29 18.29 14.96
CA CYS A 267 -16.89 17.11 14.32
C CYS A 267 -16.46 17.10 12.84
N PRO A 268 -15.46 16.28 12.43
CA PRO A 268 -14.93 16.33 11.07
C PRO A 268 -15.98 16.03 9.99
N PRO A 269 -16.98 15.13 10.19
CA PRO A 269 -17.98 14.90 9.15
C PRO A 269 -18.89 16.11 8.94
N CYS A 270 -19.04 17.01 9.92
CA CYS A 270 -19.75 18.29 9.73
C CYS A 270 -18.95 19.29 8.87
N SER A 271 -17.61 19.23 8.88
CA SER A 271 -16.76 20.08 8.04
C SER A 271 -16.39 19.46 6.68
N GLU A 272 -16.41 18.13 6.57
CA GLU A 272 -16.13 17.41 5.31
C GLU A 272 -17.37 17.25 4.43
N ALA A 273 -18.59 17.29 4.99
CA ALA A 273 -19.82 17.33 4.20
C ALA A 273 -19.84 18.50 3.20
N ASP A 274 -19.33 19.66 3.60
CA ASP A 274 -19.21 20.84 2.73
C ASP A 274 -18.04 20.79 1.73
N GLN A 275 -17.08 19.86 1.90
CA GLN A 275 -15.91 19.76 1.02
C GLN A 275 -16.06 18.70 -0.08
N LEU A 276 -17.00 17.77 0.08
CA LEU A 276 -17.28 16.73 -0.92
C LEU A 276 -18.18 17.20 -2.07
N GLU A 277 -18.87 18.34 -1.94
CA GLU A 277 -19.62 18.96 -3.06
C GLU A 277 -18.72 19.59 -4.14
N ASN A 278 -17.40 19.74 -3.92
CA ASN A 278 -16.48 20.36 -4.89
C ASN A 278 -15.41 19.40 -5.45
N ARG A 279 -15.71 18.10 -5.53
CA ARG A 279 -14.95 17.17 -6.38
C ARG A 279 -15.88 16.36 -7.29
N TYR A 280 -16.57 17.08 -8.16
CA TYR A 280 -16.80 16.71 -9.54
C TYR A 280 -16.56 17.94 -10.41
#